data_AF-A0A829QEP4-F1
#
_entry.id   AF-A0A829QEP4-F1
#
_cell.length_a   1.000
_cell.length_b   1.000
_cell.length_c   1.000
_cell.angle_alpha   90.00
_cell.angle_beta   90.00
_cell.angle_gamma   90.00
#
_symmetry.space_group_name_H-M   'P 1'
#
loop_
_entity.id
_entity.type
_entity.pdbx_description
1 polymer ?
#
loop_
_entity_poly.entity_id
_entity_poly.type
_entity_poly.pdbx_seq_one_letter_code
_entity_poly.pdbx_strand_id
1 'polypeptide(L)'
;MSTHASKKFTFYRPPVPGTLRLTLIATLVAAGAFALYRRDPADRWIAITAGVLALVLLVWWRGTFLTDILGRLTKMLARRVSGRAPADAAPVVAVGVDARSTVVLELTASPSGEDVPVGLLAGYLDRYGVRCSSIRITTTDVDGAASRTWVSLTLSAADNLTALQARSARIPLRETADTVARRLADHLRELGWHVTATEAPEEPLSPEAKEGSRGMSDDHGYLAAYRVAVNNDLSETLDNVGDAGLPERWTALELTGTTDAPRLTVVCALRTQDKPAAHAPLAGLTPCWGEHLLVLRSLNPLSSKTLAGAGAAVTAEFLDGLTQRDQEPALV
;
A
#
# COMPACT_ATOMS: atom_id res chain seq x y z
N MET A 1 28.99 -20.51 -39.85
CA MET A 1 29.18 -19.13 -39.33
C MET A 1 28.18 -18.96 -38.19
N SER A 2 28.55 -19.39 -36.99
CA SER A 2 27.64 -19.49 -35.84
C SER A 2 27.75 -18.24 -34.97
N THR A 3 26.67 -17.50 -34.87
CA THR A 3 26.52 -16.31 -34.03
C THR A 3 26.34 -16.73 -32.57
N HIS A 4 27.35 -16.47 -31.75
CA HIS A 4 27.31 -16.60 -30.30
C HIS A 4 26.33 -15.57 -29.71
N ALA A 5 25.18 -16.04 -29.20
CA ALA A 5 24.27 -15.25 -28.40
C ALA A 5 24.86 -15.02 -27.00
N SER A 6 25.31 -13.80 -26.74
CA SER A 6 25.78 -13.35 -25.42
C SER A 6 24.60 -13.24 -24.45
N LYS A 7 24.39 -14.26 -23.60
CA LYS A 7 23.49 -14.19 -22.44
C LYS A 7 24.00 -13.10 -21.48
N LYS A 8 23.30 -11.97 -21.44
CA LYS A 8 23.47 -10.95 -20.38
C LYS A 8 22.96 -11.56 -19.07
N PHE A 9 23.88 -11.94 -18.18
CA PHE A 9 23.55 -12.26 -16.80
C PHE A 9 23.27 -10.96 -16.05
N THR A 10 21.99 -10.68 -15.79
CA THR A 10 21.56 -9.61 -14.89
C THR A 10 21.93 -10.03 -13.47
N PHE A 11 23.00 -9.45 -12.91
CA PHE A 11 23.35 -9.65 -11.51
C PHE A 11 22.27 -9.05 -10.62
N TYR A 12 21.46 -9.92 -10.02
CA TYR A 12 20.52 -9.56 -8.96
C TYR A 12 21.31 -9.05 -7.75
N ARG A 13 21.26 -7.73 -7.49
CA ARG A 13 21.81 -7.15 -6.26
C ARG A 13 20.85 -7.47 -5.11
N PRO A 14 21.26 -8.26 -4.10
CA PRO A 14 20.44 -8.45 -2.92
C PRO A 14 20.28 -7.12 -2.18
N PRO A 15 19.11 -6.88 -1.55
CA PRO A 15 18.92 -5.70 -0.71
C PRO A 15 19.92 -5.75 0.45
N VAL A 16 20.63 -4.64 0.67
CA VAL A 16 21.65 -4.52 1.71
C VAL A 16 20.97 -4.72 3.07
N PRO A 17 21.45 -5.63 3.94
CA PRO A 17 20.91 -5.74 5.29
C PRO A 17 21.05 -4.39 6.00
N GLY A 18 20.00 -3.95 6.70
CA GLY A 18 20.03 -2.67 7.42
C GLY A 18 21.22 -2.58 8.39
N THR A 19 21.68 -1.35 8.66
CA THR A 19 22.87 -1.05 9.47
C THR A 19 22.91 -1.80 10.80
N LEU A 20 21.78 -1.88 11.51
CA LEU A 20 21.67 -2.60 12.78
C LEU A 20 21.94 -4.12 12.64
N ARG A 21 21.51 -4.75 11.54
CA ARG A 21 21.76 -6.17 11.29
C ARG A 21 23.23 -6.42 11.01
N LEU A 22 23.86 -5.56 10.21
CA LEU A 22 25.29 -5.65 9.93
C LEU A 22 26.12 -5.46 11.20
N THR A 23 25.76 -4.50 12.06
CA THR A 23 26.46 -4.32 13.35
C THR A 23 26.30 -5.52 14.27
N LEU A 24 25.11 -6.14 14.31
CA LEU A 24 24.86 -7.32 15.15
C LEU A 24 25.65 -8.54 14.65
N ILE A 25 25.63 -8.77 13.33
CA ILE A 25 26.42 -9.84 12.69
C ILE A 25 27.91 -9.62 12.92
N ALA A 26 28.42 -8.40 12.70
CA ALA A 26 29.82 -8.08 12.97
C ALA A 26 30.20 -8.30 14.43
N THR A 27 29.32 -7.94 15.37
CA THR A 27 29.54 -8.17 16.81
C THR A 27 29.56 -9.66 17.14
N LEU A 28 28.63 -10.45 16.59
CA LEU A 28 28.58 -11.90 16.78
C LEU A 28 29.80 -12.61 16.19
N VAL A 29 30.24 -12.19 15.00
CA VAL A 29 31.45 -12.72 14.36
C VAL A 29 32.69 -12.38 15.18
N ALA A 30 32.81 -11.14 15.67
CA ALA A 30 33.92 -10.73 16.53
C ALA A 30 33.92 -11.51 17.86
N ALA A 31 32.76 -11.66 18.50
CA ALA A 31 32.62 -12.44 19.73
C ALA A 31 32.96 -13.92 19.52
N GLY A 32 32.50 -14.51 18.41
CA GLY A 32 32.82 -15.90 18.04
C GLY A 32 34.31 -16.09 17.74
N ALA A 33 34.93 -15.16 17.02
CA ALA A 33 36.37 -15.20 16.75
C ALA A 33 37.20 -15.11 18.04
N PHE A 34 36.80 -14.23 18.96
CA PHE A 34 37.46 -14.08 20.25
C PHE A 34 37.31 -15.33 21.13
N ALA A 35 36.14 -15.98 21.10
CA ALA A 35 35.90 -17.23 21.82
C ALA A 35 36.70 -18.42 21.24
N LEU A 36 36.82 -18.51 19.90
CA LEU A 36 37.65 -19.54 19.25
C LEU A 36 39.15 -19.37 19.55
N TYR A 37 39.60 -18.13 19.78
CA TYR A 37 40.98 -17.84 20.13
C TYR A 37 41.37 -18.40 21.52
N ARG A 38 40.45 -18.43 22.48
CA ARG A 38 40.75 -18.73 23.89
C ARG A 38 40.84 -20.22 24.25
N ARG A 39 40.53 -21.14 23.32
CA ARG A 39 40.69 -22.61 23.44
C ARG A 39 40.07 -23.31 24.66
N ASP A 40 39.20 -22.65 25.44
CA ASP A 40 38.44 -23.29 26.51
C ASP A 40 37.20 -24.06 25.99
N PRO A 41 36.80 -25.18 26.63
CA PRO A 41 35.65 -25.97 26.21
C PRO A 41 34.30 -25.23 26.38
N ALA A 42 34.19 -24.32 27.35
CA ALA A 42 33.01 -23.46 27.52
C ALA A 42 32.91 -22.40 26.40
N ASP A 43 34.05 -21.86 25.95
CA ASP A 43 34.10 -20.82 24.92
C ASP A 43 33.76 -21.36 23.52
N ARG A 44 33.97 -22.66 23.26
CA ARG A 44 33.51 -23.31 22.02
C ARG A 44 31.99 -23.27 21.87
N TRP A 45 31.23 -23.41 22.95
CA TRP A 45 29.77 -23.31 22.88
C TRP A 45 29.34 -21.90 22.50
N ILE A 46 29.98 -20.87 23.05
CA ILE A 46 29.73 -19.46 22.71
C ILE A 46 29.99 -19.21 21.23
N ALA A 47 31.10 -19.72 20.68
CA ALA A 47 31.42 -19.58 19.27
C ALA A 47 30.40 -20.27 18.35
N ILE A 48 29.94 -21.48 18.72
CA ILE A 48 28.90 -22.20 17.96
C ILE A 48 27.59 -21.42 18.02
N THR A 49 27.15 -20.98 19.19
CA THR A 49 25.89 -20.22 19.33
C THR A 49 25.96 -18.90 18.57
N ALA A 50 27.08 -18.17 18.64
CA ALA A 50 27.27 -16.93 17.90
C ALA A 50 27.26 -17.15 16.39
N GLY A 51 27.92 -18.21 15.90
CA GLY A 51 27.91 -18.60 14.50
C GLY A 51 26.51 -18.99 14.00
N VAL A 52 25.77 -19.78 14.78
CA VAL A 52 24.38 -20.15 14.46
C VAL A 52 23.48 -18.91 14.44
N LEU A 53 23.62 -18.00 15.41
CA LEU A 53 22.81 -16.77 15.46
C LEU A 53 23.11 -15.85 14.28
N ALA A 54 24.39 -15.70 13.92
CA ALA A 54 24.81 -14.95 12.73
C ALA A 54 24.25 -15.58 11.45
N LEU A 55 24.29 -16.92 11.34
CA LEU A 55 23.70 -17.63 10.22
C LEU A 55 22.20 -17.39 10.15
N VAL A 56 21.45 -17.53 11.26
CA VAL A 56 20.01 -17.26 11.32
C VAL A 56 19.65 -15.83 10.92
N LEU A 57 20.47 -14.84 11.31
CA LEU A 57 20.30 -13.44 10.92
C LEU A 57 20.57 -13.19 9.43
N LEU A 58 21.42 -14.01 8.82
CA LEU A 58 21.77 -13.99 7.39
C LEU A 58 20.89 -14.89 6.53
N VAL A 59 20.15 -15.83 7.13
CA VAL A 59 19.27 -16.75 6.41
C VAL A 59 18.20 -15.94 5.68
N TRP A 60 18.47 -15.82 4.39
CA TRP A 60 17.65 -15.15 3.41
C TRP A 60 16.67 -16.16 2.83
N TRP A 61 15.38 -15.90 2.97
CA TRP A 61 14.35 -16.80 2.49
C TRP A 61 13.32 -16.02 1.68
N ARG A 62 13.25 -16.30 0.37
CA ARG A 62 12.29 -15.74 -0.60
C ARG A 62 12.20 -14.20 -0.58
N GLY A 63 13.34 -13.51 -0.66
CA GLY A 63 13.37 -12.04 -0.79
C GLY A 63 13.21 -11.26 0.52
N THR A 64 13.06 -11.93 1.67
CA THR A 64 13.01 -11.31 3.00
C THR A 64 13.87 -12.11 3.99
N PHE A 65 14.24 -11.52 5.13
CA PHE A 65 14.99 -12.23 6.16
C PHE A 65 14.03 -13.06 7.02
N LEU A 66 14.46 -14.22 7.49
CA LEU A 66 13.63 -15.11 8.34
C LEU A 66 13.11 -14.39 9.60
N THR A 67 13.90 -13.45 10.13
CA THR A 67 13.52 -12.60 11.27
C THR A 67 12.36 -11.66 10.96
N ASP A 68 12.23 -11.18 9.72
CA ASP A 68 11.09 -10.36 9.29
C ASP A 68 9.81 -11.19 9.23
N ILE A 69 9.89 -12.43 8.73
CA ILE A 69 8.76 -13.37 8.69
C ILE A 69 8.29 -13.69 10.12
N LEU A 70 9.22 -14.01 11.03
CA LEU A 70 8.89 -14.33 12.41
C LEU A 70 8.35 -13.12 13.18
N GLY A 71 8.90 -11.93 12.94
CA GLY A 71 8.39 -10.68 13.49
C GLY A 71 6.97 -10.36 13.02
N ARG A 72 6.65 -10.61 11.75
CA ARG A 72 5.29 -10.43 11.23
C ARG A 72 4.31 -11.42 11.84
N LEU A 73 4.71 -12.69 11.97
CA LEU A 73 3.88 -13.73 12.58
C LEU A 73 3.62 -13.48 14.07
N THR A 74 4.62 -13.06 14.83
CA THR A 74 4.46 -12.72 16.25
C THR A 74 3.57 -11.49 16.43
N LYS A 75 3.74 -10.45 15.61
CA LYS A 75 2.83 -9.28 15.61
C LYS A 75 1.39 -9.66 15.26
N MET A 76 1.19 -10.54 14.27
CA MET A 76 -0.14 -11.07 13.93
C MET A 76 -0.75 -11.83 15.10
N LEU A 77 0.01 -12.73 15.73
CA LEU A 77 -0.48 -13.50 16.88
C LEU A 77 -0.81 -12.58 18.06
N ALA A 78 0.04 -11.59 18.33
CA ALA A 78 -0.21 -10.59 19.37
C ALA A 78 -1.49 -9.78 19.09
N ARG A 79 -1.75 -9.38 17.84
CA ARG A 79 -3.01 -8.71 17.46
C ARG A 79 -4.23 -9.63 17.68
N ARG A 80 -4.13 -10.90 17.27
CA ARG A 80 -5.19 -11.89 17.44
C ARG A 80 -5.55 -12.10 18.91
N VAL A 81 -4.55 -12.14 19.78
CA VAL A 81 -4.73 -12.31 21.24
C VAL A 81 -5.20 -11.02 21.90
N SER A 82 -4.74 -9.86 21.42
CA SER A 82 -5.07 -8.57 22.03
C SER A 82 -6.53 -8.16 21.82
N GLY A 83 -7.26 -8.73 20.86
CA GLY A 83 -8.70 -8.48 20.61
C GLY A 83 -9.08 -7.02 20.33
N ARG A 84 -8.09 -6.11 20.25
CA ARG A 84 -8.32 -4.67 20.24
C ARG A 84 -8.38 -4.23 18.78
N ALA A 85 -9.59 -4.00 18.28
CA ALA A 85 -9.79 -3.21 17.09
C ALA A 85 -9.39 -1.75 17.42
N PRO A 86 -8.39 -1.16 16.74
CA PRO A 86 -8.20 0.28 16.77
C PRO A 86 -9.35 0.93 16.00
N ALA A 87 -10.06 1.85 16.64
CA ALA A 87 -11.09 2.67 16.02
C ALA A 87 -10.42 3.73 15.14
N ASP A 88 -10.24 3.44 13.85
CA ASP A 88 -9.68 4.39 12.87
C ASP A 88 -10.78 5.22 12.16
N ALA A 89 -12.05 5.14 12.60
CA ALA A 89 -13.20 5.77 11.94
C ALA A 89 -13.51 7.21 12.40
N ALA A 90 -12.63 7.85 13.18
CA ALA A 90 -12.84 9.24 13.60
C ALA A 90 -12.51 10.21 12.46
N PRO A 91 -13.29 11.30 12.28
CA PRO A 91 -13.07 12.28 11.20
C PRO A 91 -11.71 13.00 11.29
N VAL A 92 -11.12 13.03 12.49
CA VAL A 92 -9.73 13.43 12.73
C VAL A 92 -9.05 12.34 13.54
N VAL A 93 -7.98 11.78 13.00
CA VAL A 93 -7.17 10.75 13.67
C VAL A 93 -5.83 11.35 14.07
N ALA A 94 -5.52 11.28 15.37
CA ALA A 94 -4.19 11.59 15.87
C ALA A 94 -3.26 10.40 15.57
N VAL A 95 -2.30 10.59 14.67
CA VAL A 95 -1.24 9.61 14.37
C VAL A 95 0.04 10.10 15.02
N GLY A 96 0.26 9.67 16.27
CA GLY A 96 1.38 10.15 17.09
C GLY A 96 1.17 11.62 17.49
N VAL A 97 2.03 12.51 16.99
CA VAL A 97 1.94 13.97 17.22
C VAL A 97 1.27 14.72 16.06
N ASP A 98 0.91 14.03 14.98
CA ASP A 98 0.24 14.62 13.83
C ASP A 98 -1.27 14.37 13.88
N ALA A 99 -2.06 15.35 13.46
CA ALA A 99 -3.51 15.22 13.31
C ALA A 99 -3.84 15.15 11.81
N ARG A 100 -4.56 14.10 11.40
CA ARG A 100 -4.95 13.90 10.00
C ARG A 100 -6.46 13.91 9.84
N SER A 101 -6.92 14.51 8.75
CA SER A 101 -8.33 14.51 8.36
C SER A 101 -8.46 13.93 6.97
N THR A 102 -9.30 12.90 6.84
CA THR A 102 -9.60 12.25 5.56
C THR A 102 -11.04 12.57 5.15
N VAL A 103 -11.21 12.97 3.89
CA VAL A 103 -12.52 13.22 3.27
C VAL A 103 -12.65 12.28 2.08
N VAL A 104 -13.82 11.67 1.91
CA VAL A 104 -14.08 10.66 0.87
C VAL A 104 -15.18 11.17 -0.06
N LEU A 105 -14.90 11.07 -1.36
CA LEU A 105 -15.81 11.38 -2.43
C LEU A 105 -16.12 10.08 -3.17
N GLU A 106 -17.38 9.71 -3.27
CA GLU A 106 -17.83 8.63 -4.14
C GLU A 106 -18.02 9.17 -5.56
N LEU A 107 -17.43 8.49 -6.52
CA LEU A 107 -17.55 8.75 -7.94
C LEU A 107 -18.47 7.68 -8.53
N THR A 108 -19.59 8.11 -9.08
CA THR A 108 -20.42 7.25 -9.93
C THR A 108 -19.94 7.40 -11.37
N ALA A 109 -19.93 6.29 -12.11
CA ALA A 109 -19.38 6.18 -13.45
C ALA A 109 -19.71 7.37 -14.36
N SER A 110 -18.70 7.86 -15.08
CA SER A 110 -18.88 8.90 -16.08
C SER A 110 -19.74 8.38 -17.24
N PRO A 111 -20.71 9.16 -17.74
CA PRO A 111 -21.47 8.78 -18.94
C PRO A 111 -20.61 8.62 -20.19
N SER A 112 -19.34 9.07 -20.18
CA SER A 112 -18.39 8.93 -21.29
C SER A 112 -17.59 7.63 -21.30
N GLY A 113 -17.70 6.77 -20.27
CA GLY A 113 -16.85 5.57 -20.14
C GLY A 113 -15.39 5.88 -19.78
N GLU A 114 -15.06 7.15 -19.54
CA GLU A 114 -13.69 7.57 -19.22
C GLU A 114 -13.27 7.11 -17.82
N ASP A 115 -12.00 6.72 -17.69
CA ASP A 115 -11.40 6.30 -16.42
C ASP A 115 -11.13 7.50 -15.50
N VAL A 116 -10.98 7.23 -14.20
CA VAL A 116 -10.74 8.29 -13.20
C VAL A 116 -9.45 9.05 -13.54
N PRO A 117 -9.47 10.39 -13.62
CA PRO A 117 -8.32 11.18 -14.07
C PRO A 117 -7.23 11.27 -13.00
N VAL A 118 -6.33 10.28 -13.00
CA VAL A 118 -5.26 10.13 -11.99
C VAL A 118 -4.26 11.30 -12.06
N GLY A 119 -3.94 11.79 -13.26
CA GLY A 119 -3.06 12.95 -13.43
C GLY A 119 -3.62 14.24 -12.83
N LEU A 120 -4.93 14.48 -13.00
CA LEU A 120 -5.64 15.60 -12.38
C LEU A 120 -5.62 15.49 -10.84
N LEU A 121 -5.83 14.28 -10.32
CA LEU A 121 -5.78 14.02 -8.88
C LEU A 121 -4.38 14.25 -8.30
N ALA A 122 -3.32 13.87 -9.03
CA ALA A 122 -1.95 14.19 -8.62
C ALA A 122 -1.69 15.71 -8.52
N GLY A 123 -2.33 16.49 -9.40
CA GLY A 123 -2.32 17.95 -9.34
C GLY A 123 -2.96 18.57 -8.09
N TYR A 124 -3.73 17.79 -7.31
CA TYR A 124 -4.29 18.20 -6.01
C TYR A 124 -3.39 17.84 -4.82
N LEU A 125 -2.25 17.14 -5.03
CA LEU A 125 -1.29 16.88 -3.96
C LEU A 125 -0.72 18.18 -3.38
N ASP A 126 -0.45 19.17 -4.22
CA ASP A 126 -0.03 20.51 -3.82
C ASP A 126 -0.76 21.54 -4.66
N ARG A 127 -1.86 22.10 -4.13
CA ARG A 127 -2.70 23.07 -4.84
C ARG A 127 -3.36 24.05 -3.89
N TYR A 128 -3.50 25.30 -4.35
CA TYR A 128 -4.15 26.37 -3.59
C TYR A 128 -3.51 26.66 -2.22
N GLY A 129 -2.21 26.41 -2.08
CA GLY A 129 -1.47 26.60 -0.83
C GLY A 129 -1.81 25.58 0.26
N VAL A 130 -2.41 24.44 -0.10
CA VAL A 130 -2.69 23.30 0.79
C VAL A 130 -2.08 22.05 0.17
N ARG A 131 -1.39 21.27 1.00
CA ARG A 131 -0.67 20.05 0.62
C ARG A 131 -1.40 18.83 1.16
N CYS A 132 -1.82 17.95 0.27
CA CYS A 132 -2.39 16.68 0.67
C CYS A 132 -1.28 15.71 1.02
N SER A 133 -1.40 15.05 2.18
CA SER A 133 -0.46 14.00 2.58
C SER A 133 -0.60 12.76 1.69
N SER A 134 -1.84 12.44 1.29
CA SER A 134 -2.13 11.45 0.27
C SER A 134 -3.47 11.71 -0.42
N ILE A 135 -3.57 11.25 -1.66
CA ILE A 135 -4.82 11.12 -2.41
C ILE A 135 -4.92 9.66 -2.84
N ARG A 136 -6.02 9.00 -2.50
CA ARG A 136 -6.25 7.58 -2.79
C ARG A 136 -7.47 7.41 -3.66
N ILE A 137 -7.37 6.56 -4.66
CA ILE A 137 -8.48 6.08 -5.46
C ILE A 137 -8.69 4.64 -5.07
N THR A 138 -9.86 4.29 -4.55
CA THR A 138 -10.23 2.92 -4.20
C THR A 138 -11.42 2.52 -5.05
N THR A 139 -11.29 1.44 -5.81
CA THR A 139 -12.36 0.85 -6.60
C THR A 139 -12.71 -0.51 -6.03
N THR A 140 -14.00 -0.78 -5.85
CA THR A 140 -14.51 -2.13 -5.59
C THR A 140 -15.29 -2.61 -6.80
N ASP A 141 -15.07 -3.88 -7.14
CA ASP A 141 -15.76 -4.60 -8.19
C ASP A 141 -16.23 -5.92 -7.57
N VAL A 142 -17.55 -6.06 -7.48
CA VAL A 142 -18.23 -7.24 -6.95
C VAL A 142 -19.02 -7.86 -8.09
N ASP A 143 -18.84 -9.16 -8.30
CA ASP A 143 -19.50 -9.89 -9.37
C ASP A 143 -21.03 -9.72 -9.29
N GLY A 144 -21.63 -9.31 -10.41
CA GLY A 144 -23.06 -9.00 -10.51
C GLY A 144 -23.51 -7.65 -9.93
N ALA A 145 -22.60 -6.82 -9.42
CA ALA A 145 -22.89 -5.45 -8.96
C ALA A 145 -22.15 -4.40 -9.80
N ALA A 146 -22.65 -3.15 -9.77
CA ALA A 146 -21.95 -2.04 -10.41
C ALA A 146 -20.68 -1.71 -9.61
N SER A 147 -19.56 -1.55 -10.32
CA SER A 147 -18.30 -1.10 -9.72
C SER A 147 -18.48 0.27 -9.05
N ARG A 148 -17.93 0.42 -7.85
CA ARG A 148 -17.95 1.68 -7.10
C ARG A 148 -16.54 2.20 -6.93
N THR A 149 -16.37 3.51 -7.09
CA THR A 149 -15.06 4.15 -6.93
C THR A 149 -15.14 5.29 -5.93
N TRP A 150 -14.16 5.36 -5.03
CA TRP A 150 -14.00 6.40 -4.05
C TRP A 150 -12.67 7.11 -4.24
N VAL A 151 -12.68 8.43 -4.14
CA VAL A 151 -11.48 9.26 -4.05
C VAL A 151 -11.40 9.81 -2.63
N SER A 152 -10.37 9.40 -1.91
CA SER A 152 -10.07 9.84 -0.55
C SER A 152 -8.93 10.84 -0.57
N LEU A 153 -9.09 11.94 0.16
CA LEU A 153 -8.07 12.97 0.31
C LEU A 153 -7.72 13.12 1.79
N THR A 154 -6.45 12.98 2.13
CA THR A 154 -5.97 13.08 3.51
C THR A 154 -5.06 14.29 3.68
N LEU A 155 -5.43 15.21 4.57
CA LEU A 155 -4.59 16.34 5.00
C LEU A 155 -3.88 16.01 6.30
N SER A 156 -2.60 16.39 6.38
CA SER A 156 -1.82 16.43 7.63
C SER A 156 -1.82 17.86 8.17
N ALA A 157 -2.08 18.00 9.48
CA ALA A 157 -1.97 19.28 10.16
C ALA A 157 -0.52 19.76 10.24
N ALA A 158 0.43 18.85 10.47
CA ALA A 158 1.85 19.19 10.55
C ALA A 158 2.37 19.78 9.23
N ASP A 159 2.03 19.15 8.10
CA ASP A 159 2.50 19.60 6.78
C ASP A 159 1.87 20.93 6.34
N ASN A 160 0.72 21.30 6.92
CA ASN A 160 -0.07 22.49 6.55
C ASN A 160 -0.18 23.52 7.67
N LEU A 161 0.64 23.43 8.71
CA LEU A 161 0.43 24.20 9.94
C LEU A 161 0.33 25.70 9.69
N THR A 162 1.24 26.25 8.86
CA THR A 162 1.25 27.68 8.51
C THR A 162 -0.04 28.11 7.81
N ALA A 163 -0.54 27.29 6.87
CA ALA A 163 -1.77 27.58 6.13
C ALA A 163 -3.01 27.49 7.04
N LEU A 164 -3.03 26.55 7.99
CA LEU A 164 -4.11 26.38 8.95
C LEU A 164 -4.12 27.53 9.98
N GLN A 165 -2.96 27.93 10.49
CA GLN A 165 -2.81 29.06 11.42
C GLN A 165 -3.22 30.39 10.81
N ALA A 166 -2.92 30.61 9.52
CA ALA A 166 -3.33 31.80 8.79
C ALA A 166 -4.87 31.92 8.68
N ARG A 167 -5.60 30.80 8.73
CA ARG A 167 -7.07 30.78 8.69
C ARG A 167 -7.69 31.00 10.06
N SER A 168 -7.13 30.39 11.10
CA SER A 168 -7.62 30.55 12.48
C SER A 168 -6.62 30.00 13.50
N ALA A 169 -6.59 30.62 14.68
CA ALA A 169 -5.86 30.12 15.84
C ALA A 169 -6.35 28.73 16.33
N ARG A 170 -7.57 28.32 15.94
CA ARG A 170 -8.13 27.00 16.27
C ARG A 170 -7.66 25.87 15.33
N ILE A 171 -6.85 26.16 14.30
CA ILE A 171 -6.31 25.17 13.34
C ILE A 171 -7.45 24.35 12.69
N PRO A 172 -8.21 24.94 11.74
CA PRO A 172 -9.42 24.36 11.17
C PRO A 172 -9.10 23.27 10.13
N LEU A 173 -8.56 22.14 10.59
CA LEU A 173 -8.08 21.05 9.72
C LEU A 173 -9.22 20.42 8.93
N ARG A 174 -10.31 20.07 9.62
CA ARG A 174 -11.45 19.39 8.98
C ARG A 174 -12.15 20.31 7.99
N GLU A 175 -12.43 21.56 8.36
CA GLU A 175 -13.10 22.49 7.43
C GLU A 175 -12.23 22.80 6.21
N THR A 176 -10.90 22.83 6.38
CA THR A 176 -9.96 23.00 5.26
C THR A 176 -9.99 21.77 4.35
N ALA A 177 -10.00 20.55 4.90
CA ALA A 177 -10.13 19.32 4.12
C ALA A 177 -11.44 19.29 3.34
N ASP A 178 -12.57 19.61 3.98
CA ASP A 178 -13.89 19.67 3.34
C ASP A 178 -13.95 20.74 2.23
N THR A 179 -13.20 21.83 2.37
CA THR A 179 -13.12 22.86 1.34
C THR A 179 -12.32 22.38 0.12
N VAL A 180 -11.19 21.70 0.33
CA VAL A 180 -10.39 21.13 -0.76
C VAL A 180 -11.18 20.03 -1.48
N ALA A 181 -11.84 19.15 -0.73
CA ALA A 181 -12.67 18.09 -1.29
C ALA A 181 -13.84 18.65 -2.10
N ARG A 182 -14.51 19.72 -1.63
CA ARG A 182 -15.56 20.40 -2.41
C ARG A 182 -15.04 20.95 -3.74
N ARG A 183 -13.88 21.61 -3.75
CA ARG A 183 -13.25 22.11 -4.98
C ARG A 183 -12.89 20.99 -5.95
N LEU A 184 -12.37 19.88 -5.44
CA LEU A 184 -12.09 18.71 -6.26
C LEU A 184 -13.39 18.13 -6.85
N ALA A 185 -14.43 17.98 -6.03
CA ALA A 185 -15.72 17.49 -6.48
C ALA A 185 -16.33 18.39 -7.57
N ASP A 186 -16.24 19.71 -7.43
CA ASP A 186 -16.71 20.66 -8.44
C ASP A 186 -15.92 20.52 -9.75
N HIS A 187 -14.59 20.41 -9.67
CA HIS A 187 -13.75 20.22 -10.85
C HIS A 187 -14.02 18.87 -11.56
N LEU A 188 -14.29 17.81 -10.80
CA LEU A 188 -14.70 16.51 -11.36
C LEU A 188 -16.10 16.58 -12.00
N ARG A 189 -17.04 17.32 -11.41
CA ARG A 189 -18.37 17.55 -12.01
C ARG A 189 -18.29 18.36 -13.30
N GLU A 190 -17.38 19.33 -13.38
CA GLU A 190 -17.10 20.07 -14.62
C GLU A 190 -16.60 19.14 -15.74
N LEU A 191 -15.91 18.06 -15.39
CA LEU A 191 -15.50 17.00 -16.32
C LEU A 191 -16.61 15.97 -16.62
N GLY A 192 -17.80 16.13 -16.06
CA GLY A 192 -18.96 15.26 -16.32
C GLY A 192 -19.15 14.12 -15.31
N TRP A 193 -18.31 14.01 -14.28
CA TRP A 193 -18.46 12.99 -13.24
C TRP A 193 -19.59 13.32 -12.27
N HIS A 194 -20.34 12.31 -11.83
CA HIS A 194 -21.23 12.46 -10.69
C HIS A 194 -20.48 12.18 -9.39
N VAL A 195 -20.35 13.19 -8.54
CA VAL A 195 -19.58 13.12 -7.30
C VAL A 195 -20.44 13.41 -6.09
N THR A 196 -20.45 12.50 -5.13
CA THR A 196 -21.13 12.61 -3.84
C THR A 196 -20.13 12.51 -2.69
N ALA A 197 -20.24 13.35 -1.67
CA ALA A 197 -19.43 13.18 -0.46
C ALA A 197 -20.04 12.06 0.39
N THR A 198 -19.21 11.14 0.87
CA THR A 198 -19.66 10.02 1.71
C THR A 198 -18.87 9.96 3.01
N GLU A 199 -19.57 9.76 4.13
CA GLU A 199 -18.97 9.55 5.45
C GLU A 199 -18.91 8.06 5.84
N ALA A 200 -19.57 7.20 5.07
CA ALA A 200 -19.64 5.76 5.33
C ALA A 200 -19.46 4.98 4.00
N PRO A 201 -18.26 5.03 3.39
CA PRO A 201 -17.95 4.19 2.24
C PRO A 201 -17.95 2.72 2.66
N GLU A 202 -18.11 1.85 1.67
CA GLU A 202 -18.04 0.41 1.88
C GLU A 202 -16.65 -0.02 2.36
N GLU A 203 -16.60 -0.99 3.26
CA GLU A 203 -15.36 -1.48 3.84
C GLU A 203 -15.00 -2.85 3.26
N PRO A 204 -13.72 -3.10 2.91
CA PRO A 204 -13.29 -4.39 2.38
C PRO A 204 -13.30 -5.52 3.42
N LEU A 205 -13.42 -5.20 4.72
CA LEU A 205 -13.31 -6.17 5.80
C LEU A 205 -14.64 -6.33 6.51
N SER A 206 -15.14 -7.56 6.57
CA SER A 206 -16.19 -7.92 7.52
C SER A 206 -15.69 -7.80 8.96
N PRO A 207 -16.51 -7.32 9.92
CA PRO A 207 -16.13 -7.22 11.32
C PRO A 207 -15.76 -8.56 11.96
N GLU A 208 -16.24 -9.67 11.39
CA GLU A 208 -15.98 -11.03 11.90
C GLU A 208 -14.73 -11.69 11.29
N ALA A 209 -14.06 -11.00 10.36
CA ALA A 209 -12.92 -11.55 9.62
C ALA A 209 -11.73 -11.86 10.54
N LYS A 210 -11.17 -13.07 10.37
CA LYS A 210 -10.04 -13.56 11.17
C LYS A 210 -8.73 -13.47 10.39
N GLU A 211 -7.71 -12.88 11.01
CA GLU A 211 -6.38 -12.74 10.40
C GLU A 211 -5.65 -14.10 10.32
N GLY A 212 -5.28 -14.48 9.10
CA GLY A 212 -4.39 -15.59 8.80
C GLY A 212 -3.10 -15.12 8.08
N SER A 213 -2.13 -16.02 7.97
CA SER A 213 -0.85 -15.70 7.34
C SER A 213 -0.94 -15.44 5.83
N ARG A 214 -1.93 -16.01 5.16
CA ARG A 214 -2.14 -15.95 3.69
C ARG A 214 -3.35 -15.11 3.26
N GLY A 215 -4.08 -14.55 4.22
CA GLY A 215 -5.31 -13.79 3.98
C GLY A 215 -6.15 -13.71 5.24
N MET A 216 -7.22 -12.92 5.16
CA MET A 216 -8.30 -12.88 6.12
C MET A 216 -9.33 -13.93 5.74
N SER A 217 -9.91 -14.64 6.71
CA SER A 217 -11.03 -15.56 6.48
C SER A 217 -12.30 -15.00 7.11
N ASP A 218 -13.40 -15.03 6.37
CA ASP A 218 -14.75 -14.69 6.84
C ASP A 218 -15.76 -15.72 6.30
N ASP A 219 -17.06 -15.44 6.47
CA ASP A 219 -18.14 -16.33 6.03
C ASP A 219 -18.26 -16.43 4.49
N HIS A 220 -17.61 -15.54 3.75
CA HIS A 220 -17.64 -15.44 2.29
C HIS A 220 -16.31 -15.92 1.67
N GLY A 221 -15.53 -16.72 2.41
CA GLY A 221 -14.27 -17.31 1.98
C GLY A 221 -13.04 -16.58 2.53
N TYR A 222 -12.09 -16.27 1.65
CA TYR A 222 -10.81 -15.67 1.99
C TYR A 222 -10.56 -14.39 1.20
N LEU A 223 -10.13 -13.34 1.90
CA LEU A 223 -9.68 -12.09 1.29
C LEU A 223 -8.18 -11.92 1.50
N ALA A 224 -7.42 -11.89 0.41
CA ALA A 224 -5.97 -11.70 0.44
C ALA A 224 -5.58 -10.38 -0.21
N ALA A 225 -4.59 -9.71 0.39
CA ALA A 225 -4.07 -8.44 -0.07
C ALA A 225 -2.69 -8.62 -0.72
N TYR A 226 -2.51 -7.96 -1.86
CA TYR A 226 -1.33 -8.02 -2.68
C TYR A 226 -0.85 -6.60 -3.00
N ARG A 227 0.46 -6.41 -3.01
CA ARG A 227 1.07 -5.20 -3.55
C ARG A 227 1.26 -5.38 -5.04
N VAL A 228 0.97 -4.35 -5.81
CA VAL A 228 1.20 -4.34 -7.25
C VAL A 228 2.52 -3.64 -7.51
N ALA A 229 3.36 -4.22 -8.36
CA ALA A 229 4.57 -3.56 -8.81
C ALA A 229 4.22 -2.35 -9.69
N VAL A 230 4.76 -1.17 -9.35
CA VAL A 230 4.59 0.03 -10.18
C VAL A 230 5.71 0.07 -11.20
N ASN A 231 5.40 -0.31 -12.43
CA ASN A 231 6.27 -0.33 -13.60
C ASN A 231 5.46 0.02 -14.86
N ASN A 232 6.08 -0.05 -16.04
CA ASN A 232 5.40 0.23 -17.32
C ASN A 232 4.28 -0.77 -17.65
N ASP A 233 4.27 -1.95 -17.00
CA ASP A 233 3.27 -3.00 -17.18
C ASP A 233 2.12 -2.90 -16.14
N LEU A 234 2.06 -1.79 -15.39
CA LEU A 234 1.07 -1.60 -14.33
C LEU A 234 -0.35 -1.63 -14.88
N SER A 235 -0.61 -0.94 -16.01
CA SER A 235 -1.94 -0.91 -16.63
C SER A 235 -2.41 -2.32 -16.98
N GLU A 236 -1.58 -3.09 -17.68
CA GLU A 236 -1.86 -4.49 -18.03
C GLU A 236 -2.07 -5.35 -16.77
N THR A 237 -1.30 -5.12 -15.70
CA THR A 237 -1.49 -5.84 -14.43
C THR A 237 -2.85 -5.52 -13.80
N LEU A 238 -3.29 -4.26 -13.85
CA LEU A 238 -4.59 -3.85 -13.35
C LEU A 238 -5.74 -4.36 -14.22
N ASP A 239 -5.56 -4.44 -15.54
CA ASP A 239 -6.53 -5.05 -16.47
C ASP A 239 -6.70 -6.53 -16.15
N ASN A 240 -5.59 -7.27 -16.00
CA ASN A 240 -5.63 -8.68 -15.61
C ASN A 240 -6.33 -8.91 -14.25
N VAL A 241 -6.25 -7.95 -13.32
CA VAL A 241 -7.00 -7.99 -12.06
C VAL A 241 -8.49 -7.70 -12.30
N GLY A 242 -8.82 -6.74 -13.16
CA GLY A 242 -10.18 -6.37 -13.58
C GLY A 242 -10.88 -7.41 -14.46
N ASP A 243 -10.14 -8.30 -15.11
CA ASP A 243 -10.67 -9.40 -15.91
C ASP A 243 -10.69 -10.73 -15.16
N ALA A 244 -10.03 -10.80 -14.01
CA ALA A 244 -10.05 -11.99 -13.17
C ALA A 244 -11.48 -12.23 -12.65
N GLY A 245 -12.12 -13.32 -13.08
CA GLY A 245 -13.46 -13.75 -12.66
C GLY A 245 -13.53 -14.15 -11.19
N LEU A 246 -13.31 -13.18 -10.30
CA LEU A 246 -13.28 -13.31 -8.85
C LEU A 246 -14.53 -12.64 -8.27
N PRO A 247 -15.12 -13.20 -7.19
CA PRO A 247 -16.36 -12.67 -6.63
C PRO A 247 -16.30 -11.21 -6.16
N GLU A 248 -15.14 -10.79 -5.65
CA GLU A 248 -14.95 -9.44 -5.13
C GLU A 248 -13.47 -9.05 -5.26
N ARG A 249 -13.25 -7.83 -5.73
CA ARG A 249 -11.93 -7.26 -5.99
C ARG A 249 -11.92 -5.82 -5.51
N TRP A 250 -10.88 -5.49 -4.77
CA TRP A 250 -10.60 -4.12 -4.38
C TRP A 250 -9.27 -3.71 -4.95
N THR A 251 -9.21 -2.54 -5.55
CA THR A 251 -7.97 -1.94 -6.05
C THR A 251 -7.84 -0.56 -5.45
N ALA A 252 -6.71 -0.26 -4.83
CA ALA A 252 -6.40 1.07 -4.34
C ALA A 252 -5.08 1.60 -4.90
N LEU A 253 -5.14 2.80 -5.45
CA LEU A 253 -4.01 3.58 -5.93
C LEU A 253 -3.85 4.76 -4.98
N GLU A 254 -2.69 4.89 -4.33
CA GLU A 254 -2.38 6.02 -3.46
C GLU A 254 -1.24 6.85 -4.04
N LEU A 255 -1.54 8.12 -4.25
CA LEU A 255 -0.63 9.18 -4.63
C LEU A 255 -0.15 9.91 -3.36
N THR A 256 1.16 10.11 -3.26
CA THR A 256 1.82 10.84 -2.18
C THR A 256 2.95 11.71 -2.75
N GLY A 257 3.61 12.51 -1.91
CA GLY A 257 4.73 13.35 -2.33
C GLY A 257 4.27 14.75 -2.74
N THR A 258 4.79 15.27 -3.84
CA THR A 258 4.46 16.61 -4.35
C THR A 258 3.94 16.52 -5.78
N THR A 259 3.28 17.56 -6.26
CA THR A 259 2.81 17.64 -7.65
C THR A 259 3.95 17.44 -8.66
N ASP A 260 5.14 17.96 -8.38
CA ASP A 260 6.32 17.83 -9.26
C ASP A 260 7.07 16.49 -9.12
N ALA A 261 6.87 15.78 -8.01
CA ALA A 261 7.54 14.51 -7.71
C ALA A 261 6.55 13.54 -7.04
N PRO A 262 5.49 13.12 -7.75
CA PRO A 262 4.49 12.25 -7.19
C PRO A 262 5.06 10.85 -7.00
N ARG A 263 4.57 10.18 -5.96
CA ARG A 263 4.88 8.79 -5.66
C ARG A 263 3.59 7.98 -5.64
N LEU A 264 3.59 6.88 -6.39
CA LEU A 264 2.45 5.99 -6.52
C LEU A 264 2.69 4.69 -5.75
N THR A 265 1.70 4.26 -4.99
CA THR A 265 1.63 2.94 -4.36
C THR A 265 0.32 2.29 -4.77
N VAL A 266 0.37 1.02 -5.19
CA VAL A 266 -0.81 0.28 -5.62
C VAL A 266 -0.94 -1.01 -4.85
N VAL A 267 -2.14 -1.26 -4.35
CA VAL A 267 -2.51 -2.46 -3.59
C VAL A 267 -3.83 -2.98 -4.13
N CYS A 268 -3.95 -4.29 -4.25
CA CYS A 268 -5.23 -4.94 -4.51
C CYS A 268 -5.58 -5.95 -3.42
N ALA A 269 -6.86 -6.18 -3.20
CA ALA A 269 -7.37 -7.29 -2.42
C ALA A 269 -8.31 -8.13 -3.26
N LEU A 270 -8.09 -9.44 -3.24
CA LEU A 270 -8.78 -10.40 -4.08
C LEU A 270 -9.50 -11.41 -3.19
N ARG A 271 -10.80 -11.58 -3.40
CA ARG A 271 -11.59 -12.59 -2.70
C ARG A 271 -11.56 -13.91 -3.45
N THR A 272 -11.35 -14.99 -2.71
CA THR A 272 -11.37 -16.37 -3.21
C THR A 272 -12.18 -17.25 -2.27
N GLN A 273 -12.89 -18.24 -2.81
CA GLN A 273 -13.60 -19.23 -1.98
C GLN A 273 -12.62 -20.13 -1.23
N ASP A 274 -11.57 -20.56 -1.92
CA ASP A 274 -10.52 -21.40 -1.34
C ASP A 274 -9.41 -20.57 -0.70
N LYS A 275 -8.66 -21.23 0.19
CA LYS A 275 -7.52 -20.62 0.86
C LYS A 275 -6.46 -20.22 -0.17
N PRO A 276 -6.00 -18.95 -0.18
CA PRO A 276 -5.00 -18.46 -1.12
C PRO A 276 -3.71 -19.26 -1.10
N ALA A 277 -3.13 -19.44 -2.27
CA ALA A 277 -1.82 -20.04 -2.44
C ALA A 277 -0.72 -19.18 -1.80
N ALA A 278 0.47 -19.76 -1.68
CA ALA A 278 1.63 -19.04 -1.17
C ALA A 278 2.18 -17.99 -2.17
N HIS A 279 1.97 -18.21 -3.46
CA HIS A 279 2.35 -17.25 -4.51
C HIS A 279 1.13 -16.41 -4.88
N ALA A 280 1.39 -15.23 -5.46
CA ALA A 280 0.32 -14.42 -5.99
C ALA A 280 -0.34 -15.12 -7.19
N PRO A 281 -1.66 -14.92 -7.40
CA PRO A 281 -2.39 -15.58 -8.49
C PRO A 281 -2.02 -15.02 -9.87
N LEU A 282 -1.56 -13.77 -9.94
CA LEU A 282 -1.24 -13.06 -11.18
C LEU A 282 0.20 -12.54 -11.14
N ALA A 283 0.79 -12.32 -12.33
CA ALA A 283 2.08 -11.67 -12.47
C ALA A 283 2.02 -10.22 -11.96
N GLY A 284 3.15 -9.65 -11.53
CA GLY A 284 3.21 -8.28 -10.99
C GLY A 284 2.68 -8.12 -9.56
N LEU A 285 1.99 -9.13 -9.00
CA LEU A 285 1.47 -9.12 -7.64
C LEU A 285 2.44 -9.75 -6.63
N THR A 286 2.57 -9.13 -5.46
CA THR A 286 3.35 -9.63 -4.33
C THR A 286 2.47 -9.79 -3.09
N PRO A 287 2.36 -11.00 -2.49
CA PRO A 287 1.49 -11.25 -1.34
C PRO A 287 1.95 -10.55 -0.06
N CYS A 288 1.01 -9.99 0.71
CA CYS A 288 1.28 -9.26 1.97
C CYS A 288 1.32 -10.18 3.20
N TRP A 289 2.21 -11.17 3.18
CA TRP A 289 2.34 -12.17 4.24
C TRP A 289 2.38 -11.57 5.65
N GLY A 290 1.43 -11.99 6.48
CA GLY A 290 1.33 -11.61 7.89
C GLY A 290 0.99 -10.15 8.19
N GLU A 291 0.64 -9.37 7.16
CA GLU A 291 0.26 -7.97 7.26
C GLU A 291 -1.13 -7.69 6.66
N HIS A 292 -1.85 -8.73 6.20
CA HIS A 292 -3.15 -8.62 5.54
C HIS A 292 -4.13 -7.71 6.27
N LEU A 293 -4.31 -7.86 7.59
CA LEU A 293 -5.22 -7.01 8.35
C LEU A 293 -4.82 -5.53 8.28
N LEU A 294 -3.53 -5.22 8.38
CA LEU A 294 -3.05 -3.85 8.32
C LEU A 294 -3.22 -3.26 6.91
N VAL A 295 -2.90 -4.04 5.88
CA VAL A 295 -3.05 -3.62 4.49
C VAL A 295 -4.53 -3.39 4.15
N LEU A 296 -5.41 -4.32 4.52
CA LEU A 296 -6.85 -4.22 4.26
C LEU A 296 -7.50 -3.07 5.05
N ARG A 297 -7.05 -2.79 6.28
CA ARG A 297 -7.48 -1.58 7.01
C ARG A 297 -6.95 -0.29 6.41
N SER A 298 -5.76 -0.29 5.81
CA SER A 298 -5.28 0.85 5.03
C SER A 298 -6.01 0.99 3.70
N LEU A 299 -6.68 -0.06 3.21
CA LEU A 299 -7.44 -0.04 1.97
C LEU A 299 -8.80 0.66 2.12
N ASN A 300 -9.36 0.67 3.34
CA ASN A 300 -10.59 1.40 3.65
C ASN A 300 -10.44 2.87 3.21
N PRO A 301 -11.38 3.41 2.40
CA PRO A 301 -11.30 4.79 1.91
C PRO A 301 -11.22 5.85 3.02
N LEU A 302 -11.75 5.61 4.21
CA LEU A 302 -11.65 6.53 5.36
C LEU A 302 -10.29 6.49 6.07
N SER A 303 -9.44 5.51 5.76
CA SER A 303 -8.20 5.29 6.47
C SER A 303 -7.15 6.35 6.15
N SER A 304 -6.72 7.09 7.17
CA SER A 304 -5.64 8.08 7.11
C SER A 304 -4.22 7.48 7.11
N LYS A 305 -4.12 6.15 7.19
CA LYS A 305 -2.86 5.40 7.09
C LYS A 305 -2.49 5.21 5.63
N THR A 306 -1.22 5.40 5.31
CA THR A 306 -0.69 5.17 3.97
C THR A 306 -0.77 3.68 3.61
N LEU A 307 -0.93 3.40 2.32
CA LEU A 307 -0.89 2.04 1.79
C LEU A 307 0.45 1.38 2.09
N ALA A 308 0.39 0.06 2.23
CA ALA A 308 1.56 -0.72 2.57
C ALA A 308 2.49 -0.83 1.35
N GLY A 309 3.59 -0.09 1.34
CA GLY A 309 4.42 0.05 0.14
C GLY A 309 5.59 0.99 0.36
N ALA A 310 6.66 0.82 -0.41
CA ALA A 310 7.49 1.97 -0.75
C ALA A 310 6.90 2.54 -2.04
N GLY A 311 6.43 3.78 -2.01
CA GLY A 311 5.90 4.43 -3.21
C GLY A 311 6.98 4.57 -4.27
N ALA A 312 6.66 4.19 -5.50
CA ALA A 312 7.53 4.38 -6.64
C ALA A 312 7.40 5.82 -7.15
N ALA A 313 8.52 6.45 -7.49
CA ALA A 313 8.49 7.75 -8.15
C ALA A 313 7.94 7.59 -9.58
N VAL A 314 6.97 8.42 -9.94
CA VAL A 314 6.30 8.39 -11.25
C VAL A 314 6.28 9.79 -11.85
N THR A 315 6.18 9.87 -13.17
CA THR A 315 6.04 11.14 -13.90
C THR A 315 4.57 11.49 -14.11
N ALA A 316 4.27 12.76 -14.39
CA ALA A 316 2.91 13.18 -14.74
C ALA A 316 2.40 12.43 -15.99
N GLU A 317 3.24 12.29 -17.02
CA GLU A 317 2.93 11.53 -18.24
C GLU A 317 2.52 10.07 -17.94
N PHE A 318 3.18 9.41 -16.97
CA PHE A 318 2.82 8.05 -16.55
C PHE A 318 1.42 8.02 -15.91
N LEU A 319 1.06 9.04 -15.14
CA LEU A 319 -0.26 9.13 -14.48
C LEU A 319 -1.37 9.46 -15.48
N ASP A 320 -1.10 10.30 -16.47
CA ASP A 320 -2.04 10.59 -17.55
C ASP A 320 -2.31 9.33 -18.41
N GLY A 321 -1.27 8.51 -18.64
CA GLY A 321 -1.40 7.23 -19.35
C GLY A 321 -2.26 6.19 -18.61
N LEU A 322 -2.43 6.30 -17.29
CA LEU A 322 -3.38 5.45 -16.52
C LEU A 322 -4.84 5.86 -16.73
N THR A 323 -5.10 7.08 -17.21
CA THR A 323 -6.45 7.63 -17.40
C THR A 323 -7.00 7.32 -18.80
N GLN A 324 -6.15 7.16 -19.80
CA GLN A 324 -6.54 7.14 -21.22
C GLN A 324 -7.00 5.76 -21.72
N ARG A 325 -7.59 4.94 -20.85
CA ARG A 325 -7.81 3.50 -21.04
C ARG A 325 -8.78 3.09 -22.15
N ASP A 326 -9.48 4.04 -22.78
CA ASP A 326 -10.56 3.73 -23.73
C ASP A 326 -10.49 4.43 -25.10
N GLN A 327 -9.33 4.99 -25.48
CA GLN A 327 -9.11 5.40 -26.88
C GLN A 327 -8.44 4.29 -27.69
N GLU A 328 -9.14 3.16 -27.89
CA GLU A 328 -8.93 2.41 -29.13
C GLU A 328 -9.51 3.27 -30.27
N PRO A 329 -8.71 3.67 -31.29
CA PRO A 329 -9.29 4.28 -32.46
C PRO A 329 -10.06 3.18 -33.17
N ALA A 330 -11.39 3.29 -33.19
CA ALA A 330 -12.20 2.61 -34.18
C ALA A 330 -11.72 3.05 -35.58
N LEU A 331 -10.75 2.29 -36.12
CA LEU A 331 -10.30 2.42 -37.49
C LEU A 331 -11.45 1.94 -38.39
N VAL A 332 -12.05 2.92 -39.06
CA VAL A 332 -12.90 2.76 -40.26
C VAL A 332 -12.10 2.13 -41.38
#